data_AF-A0A3D6CLI2-F1
#
_entry.id   AF-A0A3D6CLI2-F1
#
_cell.length_a   1.000
_cell.length_b   1.000
_cell.length_c   1.000
_cell.angle_alpha   90.00
_cell.angle_beta   90.00
_cell.angle_gamma   90.00
#
_symmetry.space_group_name_H-M   'P 1'
#
loop_
_entity.id
_entity.type
_entity.pdbx_description
1 polymer ?
#
loop_
_entity_poly.entity_id
_entity_poly.type
_entity_poly.pdbx_seq_one_letter_code
_entity_poly.pdbx_strand_id
1 'polypeptide(L)'
;DADKEIDLASLKVQITAKEEIENPNNVKVITDINNLAIYFSRSVIPYHRDQDVAVKYYKHKGVYAFRKQALLDFYKTPMTPLEASEKIEAIRYQELGKKIKMVETTIESVGIDTPEDLEKAKKYLNLL
;
A
#
# COMPACT_ATOMS: atom_id res chain seq x y z
N ASP A 1 2.98 16.32 -11.26
CA ASP A 1 2.24 17.12 -10.27
C ASP A 1 2.60 18.58 -10.43
N ALA A 2 2.22 19.18 -11.56
CA ALA A 2 2.59 20.56 -11.90
C ALA A 2 1.91 21.56 -10.95
N ASP A 3 0.68 21.25 -10.56
CA ASP A 3 -0.18 22.08 -9.68
C ASP A 3 0.10 21.86 -8.19
N LYS A 4 1.08 21.01 -7.87
CA LYS A 4 1.56 20.70 -6.52
C LYS A 4 0.49 20.17 -5.55
N GLU A 5 -0.46 19.40 -6.03
CA GLU A 5 -1.59 18.92 -5.24
C GLU A 5 -1.32 17.62 -4.50
N ILE A 6 -0.30 16.85 -4.87
CA ILE A 6 0.00 15.58 -4.21
C ILE A 6 0.71 15.87 -2.89
N ASP A 7 0.38 15.24 -1.78
CA ASP A 7 1.11 15.44 -0.53
C ASP A 7 2.28 14.46 -0.41
N LEU A 8 2.05 13.23 -0.87
CA LEU A 8 3.00 12.14 -0.88
C LEU A 8 2.69 11.16 -2.00
N ALA A 9 3.71 10.44 -2.44
CA ALA A 9 3.59 9.36 -3.41
C ALA A 9 4.11 8.04 -2.82
N SER A 10 3.53 6.94 -3.23
CA SER A 10 3.95 5.59 -2.86
C SER A 10 3.72 4.60 -4.00
N LEU A 11 4.13 3.35 -3.81
CA LEU A 11 4.12 2.33 -4.85
C LEU A 11 3.00 1.31 -4.60
N LYS A 12 2.41 0.82 -5.69
CA LYS A 12 1.53 -0.36 -5.68
C LYS A 12 1.99 -1.37 -6.73
N VAL A 13 1.79 -2.65 -6.47
CA VAL A 13 2.05 -3.72 -7.44
C VAL A 13 0.81 -4.59 -7.57
N GLN A 14 0.46 -4.98 -8.79
CA GLN A 14 -0.66 -5.89 -9.00
C GLN A 14 -0.29 -7.26 -8.44
N ILE A 15 -1.19 -7.84 -7.66
CA ILE A 15 -1.09 -9.21 -7.16
C ILE A 15 -2.20 -10.06 -7.79
N THR A 16 -1.87 -11.30 -8.15
CA THR A 16 -2.79 -12.22 -8.84
C THR A 16 -2.94 -13.56 -8.15
N ALA A 17 -1.98 -13.97 -7.32
CA ALA A 17 -2.07 -15.19 -6.54
C ALA A 17 -3.06 -15.01 -5.39
N LYS A 18 -3.98 -15.98 -5.24
CA LYS A 18 -5.04 -15.94 -4.23
C LYS A 18 -4.45 -15.84 -2.82
N GLU A 19 -3.39 -16.59 -2.56
CA GLU A 19 -2.70 -16.62 -1.27
C GLU A 19 -2.10 -15.25 -0.95
N GLU A 20 -1.59 -14.52 -1.94
CA GLU A 20 -1.10 -13.15 -1.72
C GLU A 20 -2.22 -12.16 -1.45
N ILE A 21 -3.35 -12.30 -2.15
CA ILE A 21 -4.53 -11.43 -2.00
C ILE A 21 -5.13 -11.59 -0.60
N GLU A 22 -5.32 -12.84 -0.17
CA GLU A 22 -5.93 -13.19 1.12
C GLU A 22 -4.98 -12.99 2.31
N ASN A 23 -3.67 -12.88 2.09
CA ASN A 23 -2.70 -12.66 3.16
C ASN A 23 -2.87 -11.27 3.81
N PRO A 24 -3.18 -11.18 5.12
CA PRO A 24 -3.36 -9.90 5.83
C PRO A 24 -2.05 -9.13 6.06
N ASN A 25 -0.88 -9.77 5.86
CA ASN A 25 0.41 -9.08 5.89
C ASN A 25 0.65 -8.28 4.61
N ASN A 26 0.03 -8.67 3.50
CA ASN A 26 -0.01 -7.88 2.29
C ASN A 26 -1.10 -6.82 2.43
N VAL A 27 -0.71 -5.57 2.66
CA VAL A 27 -1.65 -4.44 2.68
C VAL A 27 -2.19 -4.22 1.27
N LYS A 28 -3.52 -4.25 1.11
CA LYS A 28 -4.20 -3.90 -0.13
C LYS A 28 -4.45 -2.41 -0.18
N VAL A 29 -4.37 -1.84 -1.39
CA VAL A 29 -4.70 -0.43 -1.64
C VAL A 29 -5.66 -0.32 -2.82
N ILE A 30 -6.75 0.42 -2.63
CA ILE A 30 -7.64 0.82 -3.72
C ILE A 30 -7.34 2.27 -4.12
N THR A 31 -7.45 2.57 -5.41
CA THR A 31 -7.21 3.91 -5.94
C THR A 31 -8.36 4.38 -6.82
N ASP A 32 -8.52 5.69 -6.94
CA ASP A 32 -9.39 6.27 -7.96
C ASP A 32 -8.79 6.13 -9.36
N ILE A 33 -9.51 6.61 -10.37
CA ILE A 33 -9.07 6.63 -11.78
C ILE A 33 -7.81 7.46 -12.01
N ASN A 34 -7.50 8.39 -11.11
CA ASN A 34 -6.31 9.23 -11.14
C ASN A 34 -5.16 8.64 -10.33
N ASN A 35 -5.27 7.41 -9.86
CA ASN A 35 -4.30 6.75 -8.98
C ASN A 35 -4.05 7.49 -7.65
N LEU A 36 -5.05 8.18 -7.10
CA LEU A 36 -5.03 8.62 -5.70
C LEU A 36 -5.55 7.48 -4.81
N ALA A 37 -4.85 7.21 -3.71
CA ALA A 37 -5.28 6.17 -2.77
C ALA A 37 -6.62 6.53 -2.13
N ILE A 38 -7.62 5.67 -2.30
CA ILE A 38 -8.92 5.78 -1.65
C ILE A 38 -8.83 5.16 -0.25
N TYR A 39 -8.26 3.96 -0.13
CA TYR A 39 -8.15 3.26 1.17
C TYR A 39 -7.08 2.18 1.16
N PHE A 40 -6.50 1.95 2.34
CA PHE A 40 -5.57 0.85 2.64
C PHE A 40 -6.22 -0.10 3.64
N SER A 41 -6.07 -1.41 3.43
CA SER A 41 -6.60 -2.40 4.38
C SER A 41 -5.82 -3.70 4.34
N ARG A 42 -5.77 -4.40 5.47
CA ARG A 42 -5.34 -5.81 5.53
C ARG A 42 -6.42 -6.75 5.01
N SER A 43 -7.68 -6.33 4.99
CA SER A 43 -8.79 -7.07 4.37
C SER A 43 -8.68 -7.08 2.85
N VAL A 44 -9.27 -8.08 2.19
CA VAL A 44 -9.33 -8.15 0.73
C VAL A 44 -10.23 -7.04 0.20
N ILE A 45 -9.61 -6.08 -0.49
CA ILE A 45 -10.31 -4.96 -1.15
C ILE A 45 -9.82 -4.80 -2.60
N PRO A 46 -10.73 -4.51 -3.55
CA PRO A 46 -12.18 -4.42 -3.38
C PRO A 46 -12.83 -5.81 -3.21
N TYR A 47 -13.98 -5.84 -2.55
CA TYR A 47 -14.78 -7.07 -2.45
C TYR A 47 -15.37 -7.44 -3.82
N HIS A 48 -15.11 -8.65 -4.29
CA HIS A 48 -15.51 -9.13 -5.62
C HIS A 48 -16.92 -9.72 -5.58
N ARG A 49 -17.93 -8.85 -5.53
CA ARG A 49 -19.34 -9.27 -5.48
C ARG A 49 -19.83 -9.88 -6.79
N ASP A 50 -19.47 -9.26 -7.91
CA ASP A 50 -19.88 -9.67 -9.25
C ASP A 50 -18.75 -10.46 -9.91
N GLN A 51 -18.95 -11.77 -10.04
CA GLN A 51 -17.94 -12.71 -10.54
C GLN A 51 -17.71 -12.60 -12.05
N ASP A 52 -18.60 -11.94 -12.79
CA ASP A 52 -18.48 -11.75 -14.24
C ASP A 52 -17.58 -10.55 -14.58
N VAL A 53 -17.25 -9.72 -13.60
CA VAL A 53 -16.36 -8.55 -13.76
C VAL A 53 -14.95 -8.89 -13.31
N ALA A 54 -13.97 -8.67 -14.19
CA ALA A 54 -12.56 -8.80 -13.82
C ALA A 54 -12.16 -7.73 -12.80
N VAL A 55 -11.59 -8.16 -11.67
CA VAL A 55 -11.10 -7.28 -10.60
C VAL A 55 -9.58 -7.36 -10.50
N LYS A 56 -8.92 -6.21 -10.34
CA LYS A 56 -7.50 -6.12 -10.04
C LYS A 56 -7.29 -5.86 -8.55
N TYR A 57 -6.35 -6.58 -7.97
CA TYR A 57 -5.89 -6.39 -6.60
C TYR A 57 -4.50 -5.78 -6.60
N TYR A 58 -4.29 -4.82 -5.72
CA TYR A 58 -3.03 -4.12 -5.61
C TYR A 58 -2.48 -4.21 -4.20
N LYS A 59 -1.25 -4.69 -4.08
CA LYS A 59 -0.46 -4.65 -2.85
C LYS A 59 0.24 -3.30 -2.74
N HIS A 60 0.10 -2.64 -1.60
CA HIS A 60 0.88 -1.46 -1.26
C HIS A 60 2.33 -1.84 -0.95
N LYS A 61 3.28 -1.04 -1.43
CA LYS A 61 4.69 -1.14 -1.07
C LYS A 61 5.08 0.09 -0.25
N GLY A 62 5.60 -0.14 0.95
CA GLY A 62 5.98 0.88 1.95
C GLY A 62 7.18 1.75 1.59
N VAL A 63 7.33 2.13 0.32
CA VAL A 63 8.29 3.14 -0.13
C VAL A 63 7.51 4.42 -0.41
N TYR A 64 7.98 5.53 0.14
CA TYR A 64 7.28 6.81 0.06
C TYR A 64 8.20 7.94 -0.38
N ALA A 65 7.62 8.87 -1.14
CA ALA A 65 8.17 10.19 -1.39
C ALA A 65 7.24 11.23 -0.75
N PHE A 66 7.76 12.07 0.13
CA PHE A 66 6.95 13.02 0.89
C PHE A 66 7.28 14.48 0.56
N ARG A 67 6.27 15.34 0.60
CA ARG A 67 6.49 16.75 0.88
C ARG A 67 6.77 16.97 2.36
N LYS A 68 7.62 17.96 2.65
CA LYS A 68 7.96 18.35 4.04
C LYS A 68 6.74 18.56 4.92
N GLN A 69 5.72 19.26 4.42
CA GLN A 69 4.54 19.57 5.24
C GLN A 69 3.76 18.31 5.64
N ALA A 70 3.61 17.34 4.74
CA ALA A 70 2.94 16.08 5.05
C ALA A 70 3.65 15.34 6.20
N LEU A 71 4.98 15.27 6.19
CA LEU A 71 5.76 14.66 7.28
C LEU A 71 5.55 15.38 8.62
N LEU A 72 5.53 16.71 8.61
CA LEU A 72 5.33 17.50 9.83
C LEU A 72 3.92 17.36 10.39
N ASP A 73 2.91 17.33 9.52
CA ASP A 73 1.51 17.14 9.92
C ASP A 73 1.30 15.75 10.53
N PHE A 74 1.89 14.72 9.92
CA PHE A 74 1.88 13.36 10.48
C PHE A 74 2.54 13.28 11.85
N TYR A 75 3.73 13.90 12.01
CA TYR A 75 4.45 13.91 13.29
C TYR A 75 3.66 14.56 14.43
N LYS A 76 2.93 15.63 14.13
CA LYS A 76 2.12 16.37 15.12
C LYS A 76 0.79 15.71 15.42
N THR A 77 0.35 14.77 14.59
CA THR A 77 -0.94 14.09 14.73
C THR A 77 -0.71 12.75 15.43
N PRO A 78 -1.34 12.50 16.59
CA PRO A 78 -1.26 11.20 17.23
C PRO A 78 -1.88 10.11 16.35
N MET A 79 -1.52 8.85 16.61
CA MET A 79 -2.14 7.70 15.95
C MET A 79 -3.65 7.74 16.12
N THR A 80 -4.37 7.58 15.02
CA THR A 80 -5.84 7.61 14.96
C THR A 80 -6.42 6.21 15.17
N PRO A 81 -7.73 6.08 15.47
CA PRO A 81 -8.37 4.77 15.64
C PRO A 81 -8.27 3.85 14.41
N LEU A 82 -8.43 4.39 13.18
CA LEU A 82 -8.36 3.58 11.96
C LEU A 82 -6.93 3.08 11.67
N GLU A 83 -5.94 3.94 11.85
CA GLU A 83 -4.54 3.49 11.82
C GLU A 83 -4.27 2.45 12.89
N ALA A 84 -4.75 2.65 14.12
CA ALA A 84 -4.52 1.75 15.23
C ALA A 84 -5.15 0.36 14.98
N SER A 85 -6.32 0.30 14.35
CA SER A 85 -7.03 -0.94 14.04
C SER A 85 -6.38 -1.74 12.93
N GLU A 86 -5.96 -1.07 11.86
CA GLU A 86 -5.35 -1.72 10.68
C GLU A 86 -3.84 -1.88 10.83
N LYS A 87 -3.19 -1.13 11.73
CA LYS A 87 -1.73 -1.01 11.84
C LYS A 87 -1.10 -0.65 10.49
N ILE A 88 -1.61 0.44 9.88
CA ILE A 88 -1.13 1.00 8.61
C ILE A 88 -1.01 2.52 8.73
N GLU A 89 0.21 3.03 8.80
CA GLU A 89 0.51 4.46 8.98
C GLU A 89 -0.06 5.38 7.87
N ALA A 90 -0.18 4.86 6.64
CA ALA A 90 -0.72 5.60 5.49
C ALA A 90 -2.15 6.12 5.74
N ILE A 91 -2.92 5.42 6.58
CA ILE A 91 -4.30 5.78 6.91
C ILE A 91 -4.36 7.13 7.64
N ARG A 92 -3.39 7.43 8.52
CA ARG A 92 -3.33 8.73 9.20
C ARG A 92 -3.20 9.89 8.21
N TYR A 93 -2.42 9.71 7.15
CA TYR A 93 -2.33 10.71 6.08
C TYR A 93 -3.68 10.89 5.37
N GLN A 94 -4.41 9.80 5.09
CA GLN A 94 -5.74 9.88 4.49
C GLN A 94 -6.74 10.61 5.39
N GLU A 95 -6.76 10.32 6.69
CA GLU A 95 -7.63 10.99 7.67
C GLU A 95 -7.31 12.48 7.83
N LEU A 96 -6.06 12.88 7.58
CA LEU A 96 -5.64 14.28 7.51
C LEU A 96 -5.97 14.96 6.16
N GLY A 97 -6.69 14.27 5.27
CA GLY A 97 -7.07 14.77 3.95
C GLY A 97 -5.91 14.86 2.94
N LYS A 98 -4.80 14.15 3.20
CA LYS A 98 -3.63 14.19 2.32
C LYS A 98 -3.85 13.39 1.05
N LYS A 99 -3.47 13.98 -0.09
CA LYS A 99 -3.53 13.32 -1.41
C LYS A 99 -2.33 12.39 -1.58
N ILE A 100 -2.57 11.09 -1.53
CA ILE A 100 -1.53 10.05 -1.71
C ILE A 100 -1.57 9.54 -3.16
N LYS A 101 -0.54 9.83 -3.96
CA LYS A 101 -0.41 9.31 -5.32
C LYS A 101 0.19 7.91 -5.30
N MET A 102 -0.52 6.94 -5.85
CA MET A 102 -0.01 5.57 -6.03
C MET A 102 0.57 5.42 -7.43
N VAL A 103 1.81 4.95 -7.51
CA VAL A 103 2.46 4.62 -8.78
C VAL A 103 2.56 3.11 -8.90
N GLU A 104 2.03 2.57 -9.99
CA GLU A 104 2.11 1.14 -10.27
C GLU A 104 3.54 0.76 -10.67
N THR A 105 4.03 -0.36 -10.13
CA THR A 105 5.32 -0.94 -10.49
C THR A 105 5.17 -2.42 -10.78
N THR A 106 5.97 -2.92 -11.72
CA THR A 106 6.09 -4.36 -12.04
C THR A 106 7.25 -5.02 -11.30
N ILE A 107 8.07 -4.25 -10.58
CA ILE A 107 9.22 -4.77 -9.86
C ILE A 107 8.66 -5.55 -8.67
N GLU A 108 8.96 -6.84 -8.58
CA GLU A 108 8.73 -7.61 -7.37
C GLU A 108 9.83 -7.29 -6.35
N SER A 109 9.44 -7.16 -5.08
CA SER A 109 10.39 -6.96 -3.99
C SER A 109 10.09 -8.00 -2.92
N VAL A 110 11.13 -8.70 -2.46
CA VAL A 110 11.00 -9.61 -1.33
C VAL A 110 11.09 -8.76 -0.05
N GLY A 111 9.93 -8.47 0.54
CA GLY A 111 9.88 -7.99 1.93
C GLY A 111 10.24 -9.16 2.85
N ILE A 112 11.09 -8.93 3.85
CA ILE A 112 11.52 -9.95 4.80
C ILE A 112 10.93 -9.59 6.16
N ASP A 113 9.74 -10.12 6.43
CA ASP A 113 9.03 -9.91 7.71
C ASP A 113 9.05 -11.18 8.58
N THR A 114 9.32 -12.35 7.97
CA THR A 114 9.34 -13.66 8.62
C THR A 114 10.63 -14.43 8.27
N PRO A 115 11.01 -15.46 9.06
CA PRO A 115 12.08 -16.38 8.68
C PRO A 115 11.87 -17.03 7.31
N GLU A 116 10.63 -17.36 6.95
CA GLU A 116 10.28 -17.94 5.65
C GLU A 116 10.55 -16.97 4.50
N ASP A 117 10.30 -15.68 4.71
CA ASP A 117 10.58 -14.65 3.70
C ASP A 117 12.09 -14.45 3.48
N LEU A 118 12.90 -14.62 4.53
CA LEU A 118 14.36 -14.62 4.40
C LEU A 118 14.84 -15.78 3.50
N GLU A 119 14.27 -16.98 3.66
CA GLU A 119 14.61 -18.12 2.81
C GLU A 119 14.20 -17.90 1.35
N LYS A 120 13.04 -17.25 1.09
CA LYS A 120 12.66 -16.83 -0.26
C LYS A 120 13.66 -15.81 -0.83
N ALA A 121 14.06 -14.82 -0.02
CA ALA A 121 15.01 -13.79 -0.45
C ALA A 121 16.38 -14.37 -0.81
N LYS A 122 16.89 -15.33 -0.02
CA LYS A 122 18.14 -16.04 -0.30
C LYS A 122 18.10 -16.75 -1.65
N LYS A 123 17.01 -17.48 -1.93
CA LYS A 123 16.79 -18.15 -3.23
C LYS A 123 16.71 -17.14 -4.38
N TYR A 124 16.02 -16.02 -4.19
CA TYR A 124 15.88 -14.97 -5.19
C TYR A 124 17.23 -14.29 -5.55
N LEU A 125 18.11 -14.11 -4.56
CA LEU A 125 19.42 -13.48 -4.72
C LEU A 125 20.54 -14.46 -5.14
N ASN A 126 20.23 -15.74 -5.37
CA ASN A 126 21.22 -16.81 -5.60
C ASN A 126 22.32 -16.85 -4.52
N LEU A 127 21.96 -16.57 -3.26
CA LEU A 127 22.91 -16.62 -2.14
C LEU A 127 23.14 -18.06 -1.62
N LEU A 128 22.50 -19.05 -2.24
CA LEU A 128 22.66 -20.50 -2.03
C LEU A 128 22.48 -21.23 -3.37
#